data_AF-X1GVF9-F1
#
_entry.id   AF-X1GVF9-F1
#
_cell.length_a   1.000
_cell.length_b   1.000
_cell.length_c   1.000
_cell.angle_alpha   90.00
_cell.angle_beta   90.00
_cell.angle_gamma   90.00
#
_symmetry.space_group_name_H-M   'P 1'
#
loop_
_entity.id
_entity.type
_entity.pdbx_description
1 polymer ?
#
loop_
_entity_poly.entity_id
_entity_poly.type
_entity_poly.pdbx_seq_one_letter_code
_entity_poly.pdbx_strand_id
1 'polypeptide(L)'
;NAYNYSENYYCESCYQENFNTCDNCGEVFSNDDLYWSDIHESYYCESCLPPEIDGLHSYDHKPKPIYYRGINESKNDDHKCNLYFGIELEIESNDNDIESAVYNLPDFVYAKQDSSIDNGLEIVSHPSTYSIIPSQQRWPAIFNL
;
A
#
# COMPACT_ATOMS: atom_id res chain seq x y z
N ASN A 1 20.42 -30.99 11.99
CA ASN A 1 19.46 -31.60 12.96
C ASN A 1 18.27 -32.20 12.21
N ALA A 2 17.42 -33.02 12.84
CA ALA A 2 16.15 -33.47 12.24
C ALA A 2 14.98 -32.73 12.91
N TYR A 3 14.07 -32.19 12.10
CA TYR A 3 12.92 -31.41 12.53
C TYR A 3 11.65 -32.25 12.39
N ASN A 4 10.75 -32.20 13.37
CA ASN A 4 9.48 -32.93 13.33
C ASN A 4 8.32 -31.98 13.02
N TYR A 5 7.50 -32.33 12.04
CA TYR A 5 6.26 -31.64 11.72
C TYR A 5 5.19 -32.64 11.30
N SER A 6 4.01 -32.57 11.93
CA SER A 6 2.88 -33.49 11.68
C SER A 6 3.30 -34.96 11.61
N GLU A 7 4.04 -35.43 12.61
CA GLU A 7 4.57 -36.81 12.72
C GLU A 7 5.59 -37.24 11.65
N ASN A 8 6.01 -36.33 10.76
CA ASN A 8 7.07 -36.57 9.78
C ASN A 8 8.38 -35.90 10.21
N TYR A 9 9.51 -36.49 9.80
CA TYR A 9 10.85 -35.97 10.10
C TYR A 9 11.53 -35.45 8.84
N TYR A 10 12.00 -34.21 8.91
CA TYR A 10 12.68 -33.51 7.83
C TYR A 10 14.13 -33.25 8.21
N CYS A 11 15.05 -33.36 7.23
CA CYS A 11 16.37 -32.78 7.43
C CYS A 11 16.26 -31.25 7.45
N GLU A 12 17.30 -30.60 7.94
CA GLU A 12 17.35 -29.14 8.09
C GLU A 12 17.08 -28.38 6.80
N SER A 13 17.67 -28.80 5.67
CA SER A 13 17.44 -28.16 4.37
C SER A 13 15.98 -28.33 3.91
N CYS A 14 15.43 -29.54 4.00
CA CYS A 14 14.04 -29.77 3.63
C CYS A 14 13.08 -29.00 4.54
N TYR A 15 13.41 -28.82 5.82
CA TYR A 15 12.59 -28.03 6.73
C TYR A 15 12.57 -26.55 6.32
N GLN A 16 13.75 -25.96 6.05
CA GLN A 16 13.85 -24.55 5.64
C GLN A 16 13.23 -24.28 4.26
N GLU A 17 13.22 -25.26 3.37
CA GLU A 17 12.65 -25.13 2.02
C GLU A 17 11.12 -25.24 1.97
N ASN A 18 10.51 -25.99 2.90
CA ASN A 18 9.09 -26.36 2.81
C ASN A 18 8.21 -25.77 3.92
N PHE A 19 8.81 -25.12 4.91
CA PHE A 19 8.10 -24.57 6.07
C PHE A 19 8.51 -23.13 6.33
N ASN A 20 7.55 -22.36 6.82
CA ASN A 20 7.78 -20.98 7.23
C ASN A 20 6.90 -20.64 8.43
N THR A 21 7.19 -19.53 9.10
CA THR A 21 6.50 -19.11 10.32
C THR A 21 5.43 -18.08 9.97
N CYS A 22 4.23 -18.23 10.53
CA CYS A 22 3.23 -17.17 10.45
C CYS A 22 3.67 -15.97 11.29
N ASP A 23 3.68 -14.78 10.67
CA ASP A 23 4.17 -13.56 11.30
C ASP A 23 3.31 -13.09 12.50
N ASN A 24 2.00 -13.38 12.48
CA ASN A 24 1.09 -12.99 13.57
C ASN A 24 1.10 -13.97 14.75
N CYS A 25 0.91 -15.27 14.53
CA CYS A 25 0.79 -16.25 15.62
C CYS A 25 2.12 -16.91 16.03
N GLY A 26 3.16 -16.79 15.19
CA GLY A 26 4.47 -17.39 15.44
C GLY A 26 4.52 -18.91 15.27
N GLU A 27 3.44 -19.56 14.85
CA GLU A 27 3.41 -21.00 14.57
C GLU A 27 4.04 -21.29 13.21
N VAL A 28 4.67 -22.47 13.09
CA VAL A 28 5.26 -22.94 11.83
C VAL A 28 4.22 -23.71 11.04
N PHE A 29 4.12 -23.40 9.75
CA PHE A 29 3.24 -24.04 8.79
C PHE A 29 4.02 -24.55 7.59
N SER A 30 3.44 -25.50 6.85
CA SER A 30 3.93 -25.78 5.51
C SER A 30 3.72 -24.55 4.63
N ASN A 31 4.62 -24.33 3.67
CA ASN A 31 4.47 -23.24 2.69
C ASN A 31 3.15 -23.33 1.91
N ASP A 32 2.59 -24.53 1.75
CA ASP A 32 1.29 -24.76 1.10
C ASP A 32 0.10 -24.24 1.94
N ASP A 33 0.29 -24.05 3.25
CA ASP A 33 -0.73 -23.58 4.20
C ASP A 33 -0.53 -22.10 4.60
N LEU A 34 0.40 -21.41 3.94
CA LEU A 34 0.71 -20.01 4.17
C LEU A 34 0.34 -19.15 2.96
N TYR A 35 -0.12 -17.95 3.27
CA TYR A 35 -0.49 -16.92 2.32
C TYR A 35 0.46 -15.74 2.47
N TRP A 36 1.00 -15.26 1.36
CA TRP A 36 1.80 -14.05 1.33
C TRP A 36 0.90 -12.82 1.33
N SER A 37 1.15 -11.88 2.24
CA SER A 37 0.53 -10.55 2.20
C SER A 37 1.50 -9.58 1.54
N ASP A 38 1.10 -9.02 0.39
CA ASP A 38 1.87 -7.93 -0.24
C ASP A 38 1.89 -6.67 0.64
N ILE A 39 0.90 -6.48 1.53
CA ILE A 39 0.79 -5.29 2.41
C ILE A 39 1.76 -5.34 3.57
N HIS A 40 1.91 -6.49 4.22
CA HIS A 40 2.79 -6.64 5.38
C HIS A 40 4.13 -7.31 5.03
N GLU A 41 4.36 -7.57 3.73
CA GLU A 41 5.54 -8.26 3.19
C GLU A 41 5.90 -9.54 3.99
N SER A 42 4.88 -10.30 4.38
CA SER A 42 5.02 -11.40 5.34
C SER A 42 4.05 -12.55 5.06
N TYR A 43 4.37 -13.72 5.60
CA TYR A 43 3.54 -14.93 5.49
C TYR A 43 2.57 -15.06 6.68
N TYR A 44 1.32 -15.38 6.37
CA TYR A 44 0.26 -15.59 7.34
C TYR A 44 -0.43 -16.93 7.11
N CYS A 45 -0.80 -17.64 8.18
CA CYS A 45 -1.72 -18.75 8.06
C CYS A 45 -3.13 -18.23 7.72
N GLU A 46 -4.01 -19.10 7.21
CA GLU A 46 -5.38 -18.73 6.80
C GLU A 46 -6.13 -17.92 7.87
N SER A 47 -6.02 -18.32 9.15
CA SER A 47 -6.71 -17.65 10.27
C SER A 47 -6.13 -16.28 10.65
N CYS A 48 -4.87 -16.02 10.27
CA CYS A 48 -4.15 -14.79 10.59
C CYS A 48 -3.96 -13.89 9.39
N LEU A 49 -4.39 -14.31 8.19
CA LEU A 49 -4.28 -13.53 6.97
C LEU A 49 -5.11 -12.24 7.14
N PRO A 50 -4.48 -11.05 7.15
CA PRO A 50 -5.23 -9.81 7.19
C PRO A 50 -6.07 -9.68 5.92
N PRO A 51 -7.26 -9.04 5.99
CA PRO A 51 -8.07 -8.80 4.81
C PRO A 51 -7.32 -7.91 3.81
N GLU A 52 -7.55 -8.13 2.51
CA GLU A 52 -7.14 -7.14 1.52
C GLU A 52 -7.86 -5.82 1.79
N ILE A 53 -7.10 -4.74 1.90
CA ILE A 53 -7.63 -3.40 2.12
C ILE A 53 -8.02 -2.83 0.76
N ASP A 54 -9.33 -2.75 0.48
CA ASP A 54 -9.83 -2.16 -0.75
C ASP A 54 -9.35 -0.71 -0.90
N GLY A 55 -8.74 -0.39 -2.04
CA GLY A 55 -8.14 0.92 -2.32
C GLY A 55 -6.68 1.11 -1.87
N LEU A 56 -6.06 0.15 -1.18
CA LEU A 56 -4.62 0.17 -0.89
C LEU A 56 -3.86 -0.69 -1.91
N HIS A 57 -2.96 -0.07 -2.65
CA HIS A 57 -2.20 -0.75 -3.69
C HIS A 57 -0.77 -1.13 -3.27
N SER A 58 -0.11 -1.99 -4.04
CA SER A 58 1.31 -2.31 -3.86
C SER A 58 2.20 -1.08 -4.02
N TYR A 59 3.40 -1.10 -3.44
CA TYR A 59 4.33 0.04 -3.47
C TYR A 59 4.70 0.51 -4.90
N ASP A 60 4.69 -0.40 -5.87
CA ASP A 60 5.02 -0.12 -7.28
C ASP A 60 3.82 0.42 -8.08
N HIS A 61 2.64 0.50 -7.47
CA HIS A 61 1.42 0.94 -8.11
C HIS A 61 1.50 2.38 -8.61
N LYS A 62 1.42 2.53 -9.94
CA LYS A 62 1.43 3.81 -10.65
C LYS A 62 0.34 3.81 -11.72
N PRO A 63 -0.87 4.28 -11.40
CA PRO A 63 -1.97 4.29 -12.35
C PRO A 63 -1.71 5.32 -13.46
N LYS A 64 -2.47 5.23 -14.55
CA LYS A 64 -2.39 6.21 -15.62
C LYS A 64 -2.72 7.61 -15.06
N PRO A 65 -1.86 8.63 -15.20
CA PRO A 65 -2.07 9.92 -14.56
C PRO A 65 -3.28 10.66 -15.13
N ILE A 66 -4.14 11.16 -14.24
CA ILE A 66 -5.24 12.06 -14.56
C ILE A 66 -4.74 13.50 -14.35
N TYR A 67 -4.69 14.30 -15.41
CA TYR A 67 -4.17 15.68 -15.33
C TYR A 67 -5.28 16.68 -14.99
N TYR A 68 -5.23 17.25 -13.80
CA TYR A 68 -6.17 18.28 -13.36
C TYR A 68 -5.65 19.69 -13.67
N ARG A 69 -6.53 20.58 -14.14
CA ARG A 69 -6.20 21.98 -14.50
C ARG A 69 -7.18 22.98 -13.88
N GLY A 70 -6.70 24.16 -13.53
CA GLY A 70 -7.53 25.25 -13.02
C GLY A 70 -8.50 25.74 -14.10
N ILE A 71 -9.70 26.18 -13.68
CA ILE A 71 -10.78 26.59 -14.59
C ILE A 71 -10.41 27.69 -15.59
N ASN A 72 -9.41 28.52 -15.26
CA ASN A 72 -8.98 29.67 -16.05
C ASN A 72 -7.67 29.41 -16.82
N GLU A 73 -7.14 28.19 -16.77
CA GLU A 73 -5.90 27.86 -17.46
C GLU A 73 -6.20 27.41 -18.89
N SER A 74 -5.43 27.95 -19.85
CA SER A 74 -5.64 27.66 -21.26
C SER A 74 -5.53 26.16 -21.54
N LYS A 75 -6.47 25.65 -22.34
CA LYS A 75 -6.47 24.28 -22.83
C LYS A 75 -5.49 24.03 -23.97
N ASN A 76 -4.68 25.02 -24.38
CA ASN A 76 -3.74 24.94 -25.51
C ASN A 76 -3.24 23.50 -25.70
N ASP A 77 -3.68 22.88 -26.80
CA ASP A 77 -3.64 21.42 -27.03
C ASP A 77 -2.23 20.82 -27.05
N ASP A 78 -1.19 21.65 -27.05
CA ASP A 78 0.20 21.21 -27.15
C ASP A 78 0.78 20.73 -25.80
N HIS A 79 0.04 20.80 -24.68
CA HIS A 79 0.51 20.48 -23.31
C HIS A 79 1.81 21.17 -22.85
N LYS A 80 2.44 21.99 -23.70
CA LYS A 80 3.83 22.48 -23.58
C LYS A 80 4.05 23.58 -22.56
N CYS A 81 3.00 24.15 -21.97
CA CYS A 81 3.15 25.36 -21.15
C CYS A 81 2.59 25.25 -19.73
N ASN A 82 1.98 24.13 -19.36
CA ASN A 82 1.47 23.97 -18.00
C ASN A 82 2.39 23.04 -17.22
N LEU A 83 3.01 23.57 -16.16
CA LEU A 83 3.77 22.78 -15.20
C LEU A 83 2.78 22.06 -14.28
N TYR A 84 2.91 20.74 -14.20
CA TYR A 84 2.11 19.90 -13.31
C TYR A 84 2.99 19.41 -12.16
N PHE A 85 2.38 19.34 -10.99
CA PHE A 85 3.00 18.77 -9.80
C PHE A 85 2.10 17.69 -9.23
N GLY A 86 2.69 16.75 -8.52
CA GLY A 86 2.01 15.83 -7.62
C GLY A 86 2.59 15.98 -6.22
N ILE A 87 1.87 15.46 -5.24
CA ILE A 87 2.29 15.34 -3.85
C ILE A 87 2.17 13.86 -3.49
N GLU A 88 3.19 13.37 -2.80
CA GLU A 88 3.19 12.08 -2.12
C GLU A 88 3.27 12.40 -0.62
N LEU A 89 2.34 11.85 0.15
CA LEU A 89 2.29 12.00 1.60
C LEU A 89 2.45 10.62 2.23
N GLU A 90 3.54 10.46 2.97
CA GLU A 90 3.83 9.26 3.74
C GLU A 90 3.20 9.37 5.13
N ILE A 91 2.51 8.31 5.56
CA ILE A 91 1.83 8.24 6.85
C ILE A 91 2.28 6.97 7.56
N GLU A 92 2.91 7.14 8.72
CA GLU A 92 3.29 6.05 9.63
C GLU A 92 2.21 5.89 10.70
N SER A 93 1.82 4.64 10.99
CA SER A 93 0.91 4.35 12.09
C SER A 93 1.52 3.35 13.07
N ASN A 94 1.51 3.71 14.35
CA ASN A 94 1.92 2.80 15.41
C ASN A 94 0.87 1.71 15.68
N ASP A 95 -0.38 1.95 15.26
CA ASP A 95 -1.50 1.02 15.36
C ASP A 95 -1.80 0.48 13.95
N ASN A 96 -2.11 -0.80 13.79
CA ASN A 96 -2.38 -1.43 12.48
C ASN A 96 -3.68 -0.93 11.78
N ASP A 97 -4.19 0.25 12.14
CA ASP A 97 -5.43 0.86 11.64
C ASP A 97 -5.17 1.76 10.42
N ILE A 98 -4.34 1.29 9.49
CA ILE A 98 -4.11 1.97 8.21
C ILE A 98 -5.34 1.92 7.30
N GLU A 99 -6.24 0.95 7.51
CA GLU A 99 -7.49 0.77 6.77
C GLU A 99 -8.38 2.02 6.80
N SER A 100 -8.50 2.64 7.98
CA SER A 100 -9.33 3.83 8.17
C SER A 100 -8.87 5.02 7.31
N ALA A 101 -7.57 5.14 7.05
CA ALA A 101 -6.98 6.21 6.25
C ALA A 101 -7.23 6.06 4.74
N VAL A 102 -7.53 4.84 4.27
CA VAL A 102 -7.81 4.55 2.86
C VAL A 102 -9.30 4.65 2.55
N TYR A 103 -10.15 4.57 3.59
CA TYR A 103 -11.60 4.59 3.45
C TYR A 103 -12.10 5.97 2.95
N ASN A 104 -12.69 5.99 1.75
CA ASN A 104 -13.20 7.18 1.04
C ASN A 104 -12.14 8.19 0.58
N LEU A 105 -10.97 7.73 0.15
CA LEU A 105 -10.05 8.61 -0.56
C LEU A 105 -10.71 9.22 -1.81
N PRO A 106 -10.55 10.53 -2.06
CA PRO A 106 -11.13 11.17 -3.22
C PRO A 106 -10.39 10.78 -4.52
N ASP A 107 -11.11 10.72 -5.65
CA ASP A 107 -10.61 10.29 -6.98
C ASP A 107 -9.35 11.01 -7.53
N PHE A 108 -8.87 12.07 -6.88
CA PHE A 108 -7.65 12.76 -7.27
C PHE A 108 -6.40 12.25 -6.53
N VAL A 109 -6.56 11.32 -5.59
CA VAL A 109 -5.46 10.61 -4.91
C VAL A 109 -5.69 9.09 -4.96
N TYR A 110 -4.64 8.34 -4.71
CA TYR A 110 -4.69 6.90 -4.48
C TYR A 110 -3.72 6.53 -3.35
N ALA A 111 -3.98 5.43 -2.65
CA ALA A 111 -3.07 4.91 -1.63
C ALA A 111 -2.23 3.76 -2.19
N LYS A 112 -0.97 3.71 -1.78
CA LYS A 112 -0.07 2.58 -2.03
C LYS A 112 0.73 2.29 -0.76
N GLN A 113 1.31 1.11 -0.67
CA GLN A 113 2.26 0.78 0.39
C GLN A 113 3.51 1.66 0.28
N ASP A 114 4.10 1.94 1.44
CA ASP A 114 5.38 2.62 1.54
C ASP A 114 6.52 1.59 1.56
N SER A 115 7.64 1.91 0.89
CA SER A 115 8.82 1.03 0.86
C SER A 115 9.92 1.44 1.87
N SER A 116 9.69 2.50 2.63
CA SER A 116 10.66 3.20 3.49
C SER A 116 10.26 3.27 4.98
N ILE A 117 9.02 2.98 5.33
CA ILE A 117 8.42 3.12 6.65
C ILE A 117 7.83 1.78 7.07
N ASP A 118 8.16 1.37 8.29
CA ASP A 118 7.59 0.17 8.91
C ASP A 118 6.14 0.47 9.33
N ASN A 119 5.17 -0.21 8.71
CA ASN A 119 3.74 -0.10 9.03
C ASN A 119 3.11 1.28 8.69
N GLY A 120 3.21 1.68 7.43
CA GLY A 120 2.64 2.92 6.91
C GLY A 120 2.05 2.79 5.50
N LEU A 121 1.54 3.91 4.97
CA LEU A 121 1.08 4.02 3.59
C LEU A 121 1.50 5.34 2.97
N GLU A 122 1.46 5.40 1.64
CA GLU A 122 1.62 6.62 0.86
C GLU A 122 0.29 7.02 0.21
N ILE A 123 -0.14 8.27 0.41
CA ILE A 123 -1.22 8.90 -0.37
C ILE A 123 -0.60 9.72 -1.48
N VAL A 124 -0.85 9.33 -2.72
CA VAL A 124 -0.28 9.96 -3.91
C VAL A 124 -1.35 10.69 -4.71
N SER A 125 -1.12 11.97 -4.98
CA SER A 125 -2.02 12.74 -5.83
C SER A 125 -1.73 12.55 -7.31
N HIS A 126 -2.78 12.50 -8.11
CA HIS A 126 -2.68 12.72 -9.54
C HIS A 126 -2.14 14.13 -9.89
N PRO A 127 -1.42 14.29 -11.02
CA PRO A 127 -0.80 15.55 -11.38
C PRO A 127 -1.82 16.69 -11.54
N SER A 128 -1.50 17.86 -10.99
CA SER A 128 -2.31 19.05 -11.13
C SER A 128 -1.47 20.30 -11.33
N THR A 129 -2.04 21.33 -11.95
CA THR A 129 -1.39 22.63 -12.04
C THR A 129 -1.37 23.33 -10.70
N TYR A 130 -0.43 24.25 -10.53
CA TYR A 130 -0.23 24.96 -9.27
C TYR A 130 -1.50 25.68 -8.76
N SER A 131 -2.42 26.08 -9.64
CA SER A 131 -3.66 26.73 -9.20
C SER A 131 -4.64 25.81 -8.44
N ILE A 132 -4.52 24.49 -8.61
CA ILE A 132 -5.38 23.51 -7.94
C ILE A 132 -4.81 23.07 -6.60
N ILE A 133 -3.48 22.96 -6.49
CA ILE A 133 -2.80 22.42 -5.31
C ILE A 133 -3.18 23.15 -4.01
N PRO A 134 -3.22 24.49 -3.93
CA PRO A 134 -3.64 25.22 -2.73
C PRO A 134 -5.15 25.45 -2.65
N SER A 135 -5.94 25.02 -3.64
CA SER A 135 -7.37 25.29 -3.64
C SER A 135 -8.04 24.56 -2.46
N GLN A 136 -8.79 25.32 -1.67
CA GLN A 136 -9.36 24.96 -0.36
C GLN A 136 -10.28 23.72 -0.34
N GLN A 137 -10.48 23.03 -1.47
CA GLN A 137 -11.38 21.89 -1.61
C GLN A 137 -10.70 20.52 -1.66
N ARG A 138 -9.37 20.42 -1.88
CA ARG A 138 -8.70 19.13 -2.06
C ARG A 138 -7.87 18.68 -0.85
N TRP A 139 -6.82 19.43 -0.51
CA TRP A 139 -5.96 19.04 0.62
C TRP A 139 -6.61 19.20 1.99
N PRO A 140 -7.40 20.26 2.26
CA PRO A 140 -8.19 20.30 3.48
C PRO A 140 -9.17 19.13 3.62
N ALA A 141 -9.60 18.48 2.52
CA ALA A 141 -10.43 17.29 2.61
C ALA A 141 -9.64 16.06 3.08
N ILE A 142 -8.33 16.00 2.79
CA ILE A 142 -7.43 14.92 3.26
C ILE A 142 -7.05 15.16 4.74
N PHE A 143 -6.80 16.40 5.14
CA PHE A 143 -6.39 16.73 6.52
C PHE A 143 -7.56 16.90 7.52
N ASN A 144 -8.81 16.81 7.06
CA ASN A 144 -10.01 16.78 7.91
C ASN A 144 -10.61 15.36 8.00
N LEU A 145 -9.89 14.34 7.54
CA LEU A 145 -10.19 12.93 7.81
C LEU A 145 -9.92 12.58 9.27
#